data_AF-A0A9W9NY52-F1
#
_entry.id   AF-A0A9W9NY52-F1
#
_cell.length_a   1.000
_cell.length_b   1.000
_cell.length_c   1.000
_cell.angle_alpha   90.00
_cell.angle_beta   90.00
_cell.angle_gamma   90.00
#
_symmetry.space_group_name_H-M   'P 1'
#
loop_
_entity.id
_entity.type
_entity.pdbx_description
1 polymer ?
#
loop_
_entity_poly.entity_id
_entity_poly.type
_entity_poly.pdbx_seq_one_letter_code
_entity_poly.pdbx_strand_id
1 'polypeptide(L)'
;MAFSSLFTAFEPYVDIPFNVWFTIILILTYVCALRKPGLLLLVVLGVSATILVFNTTATLGEMTKTMCLLPLGLGSVLTFLVANRSLQRRFLSAFTTYVNFAVYINIGMMVGTPTGGTLRGMCSKITCVALFVWIVEKGRRVGWKTVLVHDNLFVFTAVSKSWIFAHACYRFILLTLPCFGSGRRHRLLELYSLALTFALSSTSKLPFEYFFGMADTLVVPAIAGWSAIATTFNLVPRDTVNDDLLSSRIGRGADAFLGAVSLAVAAFACYKLASAPRRGS
;
A
#
# COMPACT_ATOMS: atom_id res chain seq x y z
N MET A 1 20.37 10.52 -26.43
CA MET A 1 21.14 11.29 -25.42
C MET A 1 20.26 11.92 -24.33
N ALA A 2 19.06 12.45 -24.62
CA ALA A 2 18.19 13.04 -23.58
C ALA A 2 17.57 12.04 -22.58
N PHE A 3 17.33 10.80 -22.98
CA PHE A 3 16.84 9.77 -22.06
C PHE A 3 17.89 9.35 -21.02
N SER A 4 19.16 9.21 -21.41
CA SER A 4 20.21 8.80 -20.46
C SER A 4 20.46 9.85 -19.37
N SER A 5 20.30 11.15 -19.68
CA SER A 5 20.42 12.23 -18.69
C SER A 5 19.23 12.32 -17.73
N LEU A 6 18.04 11.89 -18.18
CA LEU A 6 16.85 11.78 -17.33
C LEU A 6 16.96 10.58 -16.37
N PHE A 7 17.43 9.43 -16.87
CA PHE A 7 17.66 8.23 -16.05
C PHE A 7 18.66 8.50 -14.93
N THR A 8 19.78 9.16 -15.23
CA THR A 8 20.79 9.52 -14.21
C THR A 8 20.28 10.58 -13.21
N ALA A 9 19.35 11.44 -13.60
CA ALA A 9 18.73 12.41 -12.70
C ALA A 9 17.72 11.79 -11.71
N PHE A 10 17.05 10.70 -12.11
CA PHE A 10 16.06 10.00 -11.27
C PHE A 10 16.65 8.90 -10.39
N GLU A 11 17.78 8.32 -10.80
CA GLU A 11 18.50 7.27 -10.07
C GLU A 11 18.71 7.59 -8.57
N PRO A 12 19.10 8.81 -8.14
CA PRO A 12 19.24 9.10 -6.70
C PRO A 12 17.91 9.05 -5.92
N TYR A 13 16.76 9.12 -6.58
CA TYR A 13 15.44 9.17 -5.95
C TYR A 13 14.62 7.88 -6.10
N VAL A 14 14.88 7.11 -7.15
CA VAL A 14 14.17 5.86 -7.48
C VAL A 14 15.18 4.77 -7.80
N ASP A 15 15.00 3.59 -7.23
CA ASP A 15 15.80 2.41 -7.56
C ASP A 15 15.31 1.82 -8.88
N ILE A 16 15.90 2.26 -10.00
CA ILE A 16 15.43 1.93 -11.35
C ILE A 16 15.51 0.41 -11.62
N PRO A 17 16.64 -0.29 -11.37
CA PRO A 17 16.70 -1.73 -11.55
C PRO A 17 15.65 -2.49 -10.73
N PHE A 18 15.44 -2.10 -9.47
CA PHE A 18 14.41 -2.70 -8.62
C PHE A 18 13.01 -2.53 -9.21
N ASN A 19 12.67 -1.31 -9.64
CA ASN A 19 11.33 -0.97 -10.13
C ASN A 19 11.05 -1.57 -11.52
N VAL A 20 12.06 -1.81 -12.36
CA VAL A 20 11.91 -2.56 -13.62
C VAL A 20 11.46 -3.99 -13.34
N TRP A 21 12.19 -4.70 -12.48
CA TRP A 21 11.80 -6.07 -12.06
C TRP A 21 10.45 -6.10 -11.37
N PHE A 22 10.19 -5.13 -10.48
CA PHE A 22 8.92 -5.04 -9.79
C PHE A 22 7.75 -4.85 -10.76
N THR A 23 7.92 -4.05 -11.81
CA THR A 23 6.89 -3.86 -12.85
C THR A 23 6.55 -5.18 -13.54
N ILE A 24 7.56 -5.99 -13.87
CA ILE A 24 7.36 -7.33 -14.46
C ILE A 24 6.59 -8.24 -13.48
N ILE A 25 7.03 -8.30 -12.22
CA ILE A 25 6.38 -9.08 -11.15
C ILE A 25 4.93 -8.64 -10.98
N LEU A 26 4.66 -7.34 -11.05
CA LEU A 26 3.33 -6.78 -10.87
C LEU A 26 2.40 -7.12 -12.05
N ILE A 27 2.90 -7.08 -13.28
CA ILE A 27 2.15 -7.53 -14.47
C ILE A 27 1.79 -9.02 -14.33
N LEU A 28 2.75 -9.86 -13.93
CA LEU A 28 2.50 -11.29 -13.72
C LEU A 28 1.48 -11.51 -12.59
N THR A 29 1.60 -10.76 -11.50
CA THR A 29 0.69 -10.79 -10.36
C THR A 29 -0.73 -10.39 -10.78
N TYR A 30 -0.88 -9.32 -11.57
CA TYR A 30 -2.15 -8.88 -12.14
C TYR A 30 -2.79 -9.97 -13.02
N VAL A 31 -2.04 -10.52 -13.96
CA VAL A 31 -2.54 -11.58 -14.86
C VAL A 31 -2.94 -12.82 -14.07
N CYS A 32 -2.14 -13.22 -13.06
CA CYS A 32 -2.47 -14.37 -12.22
C CYS A 32 -3.69 -14.10 -11.34
N ALA A 33 -3.83 -12.90 -10.77
CA ALA A 33 -5.00 -12.52 -9.97
C ALA A 33 -6.30 -12.63 -10.78
N LEU A 34 -6.27 -12.23 -12.06
CA LEU A 34 -7.43 -12.31 -12.95
C LEU A 34 -7.72 -13.72 -13.46
N ARG A 35 -6.69 -14.47 -13.86
CA ARG A 35 -6.87 -15.74 -14.60
C ARG A 35 -6.69 -17.00 -13.77
N LYS A 36 -5.76 -16.98 -12.80
CA LYS A 36 -5.36 -18.15 -12.02
C LYS A 36 -5.03 -17.75 -10.57
N PRO A 37 -6.01 -17.31 -9.77
CA PRO A 37 -5.77 -16.85 -8.39
C PRO A 37 -5.16 -17.96 -7.51
N GLY A 38 -5.44 -19.24 -7.79
CA GLY A 38 -4.80 -20.37 -7.11
C GLY A 38 -3.29 -20.48 -7.39
N LEU A 39 -2.84 -20.16 -8.62
CA LEU A 39 -1.42 -20.11 -8.93
C LEU A 39 -0.75 -18.97 -8.16
N LEU A 40 -1.39 -17.80 -8.12
CA LEU A 40 -0.89 -16.66 -7.35
C LEU A 40 -0.79 -17.00 -5.87
N LEU A 41 -1.77 -17.71 -5.31
CA LEU A 41 -1.74 -18.18 -3.93
C LEU A 41 -0.53 -19.08 -3.66
N LEU A 42 -0.26 -20.06 -4.52
CA LEU A 42 0.91 -20.92 -4.40
C LEU A 42 2.22 -20.13 -4.46
N VAL A 43 2.32 -19.15 -5.36
CA VAL A 43 3.48 -18.24 -5.43
C VAL A 43 3.64 -17.44 -4.15
N VAL A 44 2.56 -16.86 -3.62
CA VAL A 44 2.58 -16.10 -2.36
C VAL A 44 3.04 -16.96 -1.19
N LEU A 45 2.52 -18.18 -1.06
CA LEU A 45 2.93 -19.12 0.00
C LEU A 45 4.38 -19.55 -0.16
N GLY A 46 4.81 -19.86 -1.39
CA GLY A 46 6.19 -20.24 -1.71
C GLY A 46 7.18 -19.12 -1.37
N VAL A 47 6.92 -17.90 -1.84
CA VAL A 47 7.75 -16.72 -1.53
C VAL A 47 7.78 -16.46 -0.03
N SER A 48 6.65 -16.60 0.66
CA SER A 48 6.59 -16.43 2.13
C SER A 48 7.48 -17.47 2.84
N ALA A 49 7.41 -18.73 2.44
CA ALA A 49 8.26 -19.79 2.98
C ALA A 49 9.75 -19.55 2.67
N THR A 50 10.09 -19.12 1.45
CA THR A 50 11.46 -18.76 1.09
C THR A 50 11.98 -17.63 1.97
N ILE A 51 11.21 -16.56 2.18
CA ILE A 51 11.62 -15.45 3.05
C ILE A 51 11.80 -15.94 4.48
N LEU A 52 10.88 -16.73 5.01
CA LEU A 52 10.94 -17.24 6.37
C LEU A 52 12.18 -18.11 6.62
N VAL A 53 12.56 -18.94 5.65
CA VAL A 53 13.68 -19.88 5.76
C VAL A 53 15.02 -19.19 5.50
N PHE A 54 15.11 -18.33 4.49
CA PHE A 54 16.39 -17.82 3.99
C PHE A 54 16.73 -16.40 4.46
N ASN A 55 15.76 -15.59 4.88
CA ASN A 55 16.03 -14.21 5.31
C ASN A 55 16.45 -14.15 6.79
N THR A 56 17.67 -14.59 7.08
CA THR A 56 18.24 -14.64 8.44
C THR A 56 18.63 -13.28 9.01
N THR A 57 18.66 -12.24 8.16
CA THR A 57 19.13 -10.89 8.55
C THR A 57 18.02 -9.88 8.80
N ALA A 58 16.76 -10.24 8.54
CA ALA A 58 15.64 -9.35 8.79
C ALA A 58 15.41 -9.17 10.29
N THR A 59 15.08 -7.95 10.69
CA THR A 59 14.60 -7.68 12.05
C THR A 59 13.26 -8.35 12.29
N LEU A 60 12.91 -8.59 13.56
CA LEU A 60 11.60 -9.14 13.93
C LEU A 60 10.45 -8.30 13.32
N GLY A 61 10.56 -6.97 13.36
CA GLY A 61 9.55 -6.07 12.80
C GLY A 61 9.39 -6.19 11.28
N GLU A 62 10.49 -6.31 10.53
CA GLU A 62 10.46 -6.52 9.08
C GLU A 62 9.87 -7.88 8.71
N MET A 63 10.23 -8.92 9.46
CA MET A 63 9.69 -10.26 9.28
C MET A 63 8.18 -10.28 9.58
N THR A 64 7.76 -9.73 10.72
CA THR A 64 6.33 -9.60 11.08
C THR A 64 5.56 -8.83 10.02
N LYS A 65 6.06 -7.68 9.56
CA LYS A 65 5.43 -6.89 8.50
C LYS A 65 5.28 -7.72 7.22
N THR A 66 6.32 -8.45 6.83
CA THR A 66 6.30 -9.28 5.61
C THR A 66 5.28 -10.41 5.73
N MET A 67 5.21 -11.09 6.88
CA MET A 67 4.22 -12.14 7.14
C MET A 67 2.79 -11.60 7.25
N CYS A 68 2.61 -10.39 7.79
CA CYS A 68 1.30 -9.74 7.80
C CYS A 68 0.82 -9.35 6.40
N LEU A 69 1.72 -8.95 5.50
CA LEU A 69 1.37 -8.51 4.15
C LEU A 69 1.18 -9.66 3.16
N LEU A 70 2.11 -10.63 3.12
CA LEU A 70 2.10 -11.70 2.13
C LEU A 70 1.11 -12.82 2.47
N PRO A 71 1.38 -13.74 3.41
CA PRO A 71 0.49 -14.88 3.65
C PRO A 71 -0.81 -14.44 4.35
N LEU A 72 -0.74 -13.54 5.34
CA LEU A 72 -1.93 -13.10 6.06
C LEU A 72 -2.72 -12.04 5.26
N GLY A 73 -2.07 -11.12 4.58
CA GLY A 73 -2.75 -10.12 3.74
C GLY A 73 -3.24 -10.74 2.43
N LEU A 74 -2.38 -10.77 1.42
CA LEU A 74 -2.73 -11.24 0.08
C LEU A 74 -3.13 -12.73 0.05
N GLY A 75 -2.45 -13.59 0.80
CA GLY A 75 -2.72 -15.02 0.84
C GLY A 75 -4.12 -15.35 1.38
N SER A 76 -4.59 -14.66 2.43
CA SER A 76 -5.95 -14.86 2.96
C SER A 76 -7.03 -14.43 1.95
N VAL A 77 -6.81 -13.30 1.25
CA VAL A 77 -7.70 -12.82 0.19
C VAL A 77 -7.77 -13.84 -0.93
N LEU A 78 -6.63 -14.31 -1.43
CA LEU A 78 -6.60 -15.31 -2.50
C LEU A 78 -7.21 -16.64 -2.07
N THR A 79 -6.97 -17.07 -0.84
CA THR A 79 -7.60 -18.28 -0.27
C THR A 79 -9.12 -18.15 -0.27
N PHE A 80 -9.65 -17.00 0.15
CA PHE A 80 -11.08 -16.74 0.12
C PHE A 80 -11.63 -16.74 -1.32
N LEU A 81 -10.92 -16.13 -2.27
CA LEU A 81 -11.32 -16.05 -3.67
C LEU A 81 -11.27 -17.39 -4.40
N VAL A 82 -10.34 -18.28 -4.04
CA VAL A 82 -10.20 -19.63 -4.57
C VAL A 82 -11.22 -20.60 -3.97
N ALA A 83 -11.70 -20.32 -2.75
CA ALA A 83 -12.68 -21.17 -2.09
C ALA A 83 -14.01 -21.27 -2.87
N ASN A 84 -14.69 -22.42 -2.75
CA ASN A 84 -15.98 -22.63 -3.39
C ASN A 84 -17.03 -21.61 -2.92
N ARG A 85 -18.00 -21.29 -3.79
CA ARG A 85 -19.07 -20.30 -3.51
C ARG A 85 -19.86 -20.55 -2.23
N SER A 86 -20.00 -21.82 -1.83
CA SER A 86 -20.65 -22.18 -0.55
C SER A 86 -19.85 -21.68 0.65
N LEU A 87 -18.52 -21.91 0.66
CA LEU A 87 -17.61 -21.44 1.71
C LEU A 87 -17.53 -19.91 1.72
N GLN A 88 -17.43 -19.28 0.55
CA GLN A 88 -17.43 -17.82 0.44
C GLN A 88 -18.67 -17.21 1.10
N ARG A 89 -19.87 -17.70 0.77
CA ARG A 89 -21.12 -17.20 1.38
C ARG A 89 -21.17 -17.42 2.89
N ARG A 90 -20.74 -18.60 3.35
CA ARG A 90 -20.73 -18.94 4.78
C ARG A 90 -19.78 -18.04 5.59
N PHE A 91 -18.59 -17.75 5.05
CA PHE A 91 -17.55 -17.00 5.74
C PHE A 91 -17.46 -15.52 5.36
N LEU A 92 -18.33 -15.02 4.48
CA LEU A 92 -18.27 -13.63 3.99
C LEU A 92 -18.28 -12.60 5.12
N SER A 93 -19.10 -12.81 6.16
CA SER A 93 -19.18 -11.90 7.31
C SER A 93 -17.87 -11.87 8.11
N ALA A 94 -17.31 -13.05 8.40
CA ALA A 94 -16.03 -13.18 9.09
C ALA A 94 -14.88 -12.59 8.27
N PHE A 95 -14.86 -12.85 6.95
CA PHE A 95 -13.88 -12.29 6.03
C PHE A 95 -13.99 -10.77 5.92
N THR A 96 -15.21 -10.22 5.86
CA THR A 96 -15.44 -8.77 5.86
C THR A 96 -14.89 -8.13 7.13
N THR A 97 -15.13 -8.76 8.28
CA THR A 97 -14.60 -8.32 9.58
C THR A 97 -13.07 -8.34 9.57
N TYR A 98 -12.48 -9.44 9.11
CA TYR A 98 -11.03 -9.57 8.96
C TYR A 98 -10.42 -8.48 8.07
N VAL A 99 -10.99 -8.25 6.87
CA VAL A 99 -10.51 -7.21 5.94
C VAL A 99 -10.62 -5.83 6.56
N ASN A 100 -11.73 -5.51 7.23
CA ASN A 100 -11.88 -4.24 7.94
C ASN A 100 -10.80 -4.05 9.00
N PHE A 101 -10.57 -5.04 9.86
CA PHE A 101 -9.51 -5.00 10.85
C PHE A 101 -8.14 -4.81 10.19
N ALA A 102 -7.82 -5.57 9.15
CA ALA A 102 -6.54 -5.48 8.44
C ALA A 102 -6.33 -4.07 7.86
N VAL A 103 -7.33 -3.50 7.19
CA VAL A 103 -7.27 -2.15 6.60
C VAL A 103 -7.09 -1.09 7.68
N TYR A 104 -7.90 -1.12 8.74
CA TYR A 104 -7.83 -0.12 9.81
C TYR A 104 -6.55 -0.22 10.63
N ILE A 105 -6.08 -1.43 10.94
CA ILE A 105 -4.81 -1.62 11.63
C ILE A 105 -3.66 -1.14 10.75
N ASN A 106 -3.64 -1.48 9.45
CA ASN A 106 -2.57 -1.06 8.54
C ASN A 106 -2.47 0.46 8.46
N ILE A 107 -3.59 1.18 8.29
CA ILE A 107 -3.61 2.64 8.26
C ILE A 107 -3.28 3.23 9.64
N GLY A 108 -3.90 2.70 10.70
CA GLY A 108 -3.72 3.19 12.07
C GLY A 108 -2.29 3.06 12.57
N MET A 109 -1.59 1.97 12.24
CA MET A 109 -0.18 1.79 12.59
C MET A 109 0.73 2.83 11.93
N MET A 110 0.33 3.44 10.80
CA MET A 110 1.12 4.50 10.17
C MET A 110 1.21 5.76 11.04
N VAL A 111 0.31 5.97 12.01
CA VAL A 111 0.43 7.04 13.02
C VAL A 111 1.66 6.85 13.91
N GLY A 112 2.04 5.59 14.15
CA GLY A 112 3.22 5.20 14.92
C GLY A 112 4.55 5.42 14.19
N THR A 113 4.52 5.77 12.90
CA THR A 113 5.74 6.02 12.11
C THR A 113 6.61 7.09 12.79
N PRO A 114 7.91 6.83 13.02
CA PRO A 114 8.83 7.81 13.59
C PRO A 114 8.89 9.08 12.74
N THR A 115 8.86 10.25 13.37
CA THR A 115 8.87 11.54 12.64
C THR A 115 10.25 11.90 12.09
N GLY A 116 11.31 11.23 12.57
CA GLY A 116 12.70 11.55 12.22
C GLY A 116 13.12 12.97 12.60
N GLY A 117 12.42 13.62 13.54
CA GLY A 117 12.65 15.02 13.92
C GLY A 117 12.25 16.05 12.87
N THR A 118 11.47 15.67 11.85
CA THR A 118 11.07 16.54 10.74
C THR A 118 9.69 17.16 10.93
N LEU A 119 9.45 18.35 10.37
CA LEU A 119 8.14 18.98 10.38
C LEU A 119 7.15 18.13 9.57
N ARG A 120 7.56 17.64 8.39
CA ARG A 120 6.70 16.79 7.56
C ARG A 120 6.30 15.49 8.25
N GLY A 121 7.15 14.96 9.14
CA GLY A 121 6.84 13.80 9.97
C GLY A 121 5.74 14.09 10.99
N MET A 122 5.80 15.24 11.66
CA MET A 122 4.73 15.67 12.56
C MET A 122 3.41 15.92 11.82
N CYS A 123 3.45 16.65 10.71
CA CYS A 123 2.27 16.90 9.89
C CYS A 123 1.65 15.59 9.37
N SER A 124 2.48 14.65 8.91
CA SER A 124 2.04 13.32 8.46
C SER A 124 1.27 12.56 9.55
N LYS A 125 1.64 12.66 10.83
CA LYS A 125 0.86 12.04 11.91
C LYS A 125 -0.55 12.62 12.02
N ILE A 126 -0.66 13.96 11.98
CA ILE A 126 -1.96 14.66 12.02
C ILE A 126 -2.82 14.24 10.82
N THR A 127 -2.23 14.24 9.63
CA THR A 127 -2.88 13.83 8.38
C THR A 127 -3.35 12.38 8.44
N CYS A 128 -2.52 11.48 8.96
CA CYS A 128 -2.86 10.08 9.13
C CYS A 128 -4.06 9.90 10.05
N VAL A 129 -4.11 10.60 11.17
CA VAL A 129 -5.27 10.57 12.10
C VAL A 129 -6.53 11.07 11.40
N ALA A 130 -6.46 12.17 10.66
CA ALA A 130 -7.61 12.71 9.93
C ALA A 130 -8.13 11.72 8.86
N LEU A 131 -7.23 11.12 8.07
CA LEU A 131 -7.57 10.10 7.06
C LEU A 131 -8.12 8.82 7.69
N PHE A 132 -7.57 8.40 8.84
CA PHE A 132 -8.02 7.25 9.59
C PHE A 132 -9.44 7.44 10.12
N VAL A 133 -9.72 8.58 10.76
CA VAL A 133 -11.08 8.92 11.22
C VAL A 133 -12.04 8.97 10.03
N TRP A 134 -11.61 9.51 8.88
CA TRP A 134 -12.43 9.55 7.67
C TRP A 134 -12.82 8.17 7.15
N ILE A 135 -11.87 7.23 7.07
CA ILE A 135 -12.18 5.88 6.57
C ILE A 135 -13.01 5.06 7.56
N VAL A 136 -12.77 5.22 8.86
CA VAL A 136 -13.57 4.57 9.92
C VAL A 136 -15.01 5.06 9.88
N GLU A 137 -15.23 6.37 9.73
CA GLU A 137 -16.56 6.95 9.61
C GLU A 137 -17.29 6.48 8.34
N LYS A 138 -16.57 6.34 7.22
CA LYS A 138 -17.13 5.74 5.99
C LYS A 138 -17.53 4.28 6.20
N GLY A 139 -16.68 3.48 6.84
CA GLY A 139 -17.00 2.09 7.22
C GLY A 139 -18.26 1.99 8.08
N ARG A 140 -18.37 2.86 9.10
CA ARG A 140 -19.55 2.95 9.97
C ARG A 140 -20.82 3.30 9.20
N ARG A 141 -20.75 4.24 8.25
CA ARG A 141 -21.91 4.69 7.44
C ARG A 141 -22.46 3.58 6.54
N VAL A 142 -21.61 2.71 6.02
CA VAL A 142 -22.03 1.53 5.24
C VAL A 142 -22.30 0.30 6.10
N GLY A 143 -22.37 0.47 7.44
CA GLY A 143 -22.69 -0.61 8.38
C GLY A 143 -21.64 -1.71 8.42
N TRP A 144 -20.38 -1.39 8.16
CA TRP A 144 -19.24 -2.32 8.12
C TRP A 144 -19.32 -3.42 7.05
N LYS A 145 -20.32 -3.37 6.17
CA LYS A 145 -20.45 -4.25 4.99
C LYS A 145 -19.65 -3.69 3.83
N THR A 146 -18.34 -3.74 3.98
CA THR A 146 -17.37 -3.05 3.11
C THR A 146 -16.80 -3.94 2.02
N VAL A 147 -17.03 -5.26 2.08
CA VAL A 147 -16.46 -6.23 1.14
C VAL A 147 -17.56 -6.83 0.27
N LEU A 148 -17.30 -6.87 -1.03
CA LEU A 148 -18.09 -7.57 -2.03
C LEU A 148 -17.15 -8.44 -2.87
N VAL A 149 -17.67 -9.52 -3.46
CA VAL A 149 -16.91 -10.33 -4.44
C VAL A 149 -17.54 -10.12 -5.80
N HIS A 150 -16.74 -9.73 -6.78
CA HIS A 150 -17.15 -9.53 -8.16
C HIS A 150 -16.13 -10.17 -9.10
N ASP A 151 -16.57 -11.11 -9.96
CA ASP A 151 -15.71 -11.80 -10.94
C ASP A 151 -14.41 -12.38 -10.35
N ASN A 152 -14.50 -13.01 -9.18
CA ASN A 152 -13.37 -13.59 -8.44
C ASN A 152 -12.31 -12.56 -8.00
N LEU A 153 -12.66 -11.28 -7.96
CA LEU A 153 -11.94 -10.23 -7.26
C LEU A 153 -12.74 -9.80 -6.04
N PHE A 154 -12.05 -9.38 -4.98
CA PHE A 154 -12.72 -8.69 -3.89
C PHE A 154 -12.76 -7.19 -4.17
N VAL A 155 -13.83 -6.56 -3.72
CA VAL A 155 -14.11 -5.14 -3.87
C VAL A 155 -14.25 -4.55 -2.47
N PHE A 156 -13.64 -3.38 -2.25
CA PHE A 156 -13.73 -2.66 -0.98
C PHE A 156 -14.50 -1.35 -1.17
N THR A 157 -15.70 -1.27 -0.62
CA THR A 157 -16.66 -0.17 -0.87
C THR A 157 -16.58 0.97 0.14
N ALA A 158 -15.73 0.87 1.17
CA ALA A 158 -15.62 1.92 2.18
C ALA A 158 -14.76 3.12 1.73
N VAL A 159 -14.08 3.02 0.60
CA VAL A 159 -13.23 4.10 0.06
C VAL A 159 -13.98 4.93 -0.99
N SER A 160 -13.58 6.20 -1.12
CA SER A 160 -14.05 7.10 -2.17
C SER A 160 -12.87 7.61 -2.98
N LYS A 161 -13.09 8.06 -4.22
CA LYS A 161 -12.03 8.65 -5.05
C LYS A 161 -11.25 9.73 -4.31
N SER A 162 -11.95 10.65 -3.64
CA SER A 162 -11.32 11.71 -2.85
C SER A 162 -10.45 11.18 -1.71
N TRP A 163 -10.89 10.12 -1.03
CA TRP A 163 -10.09 9.48 0.02
C TRP A 163 -8.85 8.81 -0.57
N ILE A 164 -8.99 8.11 -1.69
CA ILE A 164 -7.88 7.42 -2.37
C ILE A 164 -6.78 8.41 -2.78
N PHE A 165 -7.14 9.51 -3.43
CA PHE A 165 -6.15 10.52 -3.82
C PHE A 165 -5.52 11.22 -2.61
N ALA A 166 -6.31 11.54 -1.58
CA ALA A 166 -5.79 12.13 -0.35
C ALA A 166 -4.81 11.18 0.37
N HIS A 167 -5.16 9.89 0.45
CA HIS A 167 -4.31 8.85 1.00
C HIS A 167 -3.03 8.65 0.17
N ALA A 168 -3.12 8.68 -1.16
CA ALA A 168 -1.96 8.58 -2.05
C ALA A 168 -0.99 9.77 -1.86
N CYS A 169 -1.50 11.00 -1.78
CA CYS A 169 -0.67 12.17 -1.48
C CYS A 169 -0.01 12.04 -0.10
N TYR A 170 -0.77 11.64 0.92
CA TYR A 170 -0.25 11.39 2.25
C TYR A 170 0.86 10.33 2.25
N ARG A 171 0.63 9.17 1.64
CA ARG A 171 1.56 8.04 1.64
C ARG A 171 2.82 8.34 0.82
N PHE A 172 2.70 9.11 -0.27
CA PHE A 172 3.85 9.65 -0.98
C PHE A 172 4.74 10.51 -0.06
N ILE A 173 4.14 11.42 0.73
CA ILE A 173 4.87 12.25 1.70
C ILE A 173 5.47 11.38 2.80
N LEU A 174 4.72 10.41 3.33
CA LEU A 174 5.14 9.52 4.41
C LEU A 174 6.38 8.71 4.02
N LEU A 175 6.40 8.16 2.80
CA LEU A 175 7.53 7.38 2.27
C LEU A 175 8.77 8.22 1.99
N THR A 176 8.69 9.54 2.16
CA THR A 176 9.86 10.43 2.14
C THR A 176 10.54 10.58 3.51
N LEU A 177 9.96 10.01 4.58
CA LEU A 177 10.50 10.16 5.93
C LEU A 177 11.81 9.37 6.12
N PRO A 178 12.74 9.87 6.96
CA PRO A 178 14.04 9.24 7.19
C PRO A 178 13.96 7.78 7.70
N CYS A 179 12.88 7.41 8.39
CA CYS A 179 12.70 6.05 8.92
C CYS A 179 12.48 4.99 7.84
N PHE A 180 12.22 5.38 6.59
CA PHE A 180 12.14 4.46 5.44
C PHE A 180 13.48 4.33 4.70
N GLY A 181 14.59 4.78 5.30
CA GLY A 181 15.92 4.80 4.68
C GLY A 181 15.94 5.69 3.45
N SER A 182 16.57 5.23 2.36
CA SER A 182 16.52 5.90 1.07
C SER A 182 15.07 6.03 0.55
N GLY A 183 14.20 5.08 0.91
CA GLY A 183 12.83 4.94 0.41
C GLY A 183 12.73 4.72 -1.09
N ARG A 184 13.87 4.57 -1.80
CA ARG A 184 13.98 4.58 -3.28
C ARG A 184 13.20 3.44 -3.94
N ARG A 185 13.14 2.29 -3.27
CA ARG A 185 12.36 1.11 -3.72
C ARG A 185 10.85 1.35 -3.66
N HIS A 186 10.37 2.23 -2.78
CA HIS A 186 8.94 2.40 -2.48
C HIS A 186 8.35 3.71 -3.02
N ARG A 187 9.15 4.60 -3.63
CA ARG A 187 8.66 5.91 -4.11
C ARG A 187 7.54 5.84 -5.14
N LEU A 188 7.50 4.77 -5.94
CA LEU A 188 6.48 4.56 -6.97
C LEU A 188 5.26 3.77 -6.48
N LEU A 189 5.18 3.45 -5.19
CA LEU A 189 4.14 2.59 -4.62
C LEU A 189 2.72 3.06 -4.95
N GLU A 190 2.47 4.36 -4.79
CA GLU A 190 1.16 4.94 -5.07
C GLU A 190 0.86 4.99 -6.57
N LEU A 191 1.89 5.23 -7.40
CA LEU A 191 1.74 5.15 -8.85
C LEU A 191 1.31 3.75 -9.28
N TYR A 192 1.95 2.70 -8.74
CA TYR A 192 1.58 1.31 -9.01
C TYR A 192 0.17 0.97 -8.51
N SER A 193 -0.18 1.42 -7.30
CA SER A 193 -1.50 1.16 -6.72
C SER A 193 -2.62 1.83 -7.52
N LEU A 194 -2.44 3.09 -7.93
CA LEU A 194 -3.40 3.81 -8.76
C LEU A 194 -3.49 3.23 -10.19
N ALA A 195 -2.35 2.91 -10.80
CA ALA A 195 -2.32 2.29 -12.14
C ALA A 195 -3.02 0.93 -12.15
N LEU A 196 -2.77 0.10 -11.14
CA LEU A 196 -3.42 -1.21 -11.02
C LEU A 196 -4.91 -1.07 -10.70
N THR A 197 -5.30 -0.10 -9.87
CA THR A 197 -6.72 0.22 -9.63
C THR A 197 -7.43 0.58 -10.92
N PHE A 198 -6.79 1.42 -11.75
CA PHE A 198 -7.31 1.81 -13.06
C PHE A 198 -7.43 0.61 -14.01
N ALA A 199 -6.41 -0.25 -14.08
CA ALA A 199 -6.41 -1.45 -14.92
C ALA A 199 -7.53 -2.43 -14.52
N LEU A 200 -7.71 -2.68 -13.22
CA LEU A 200 -8.78 -3.53 -12.69
C LEU A 200 -10.17 -2.93 -12.98
N SER A 201 -10.35 -1.64 -12.73
CA SER A 201 -11.60 -0.92 -13.02
C SER A 201 -11.97 -0.96 -14.51
N SER A 202 -10.99 -0.76 -15.38
CA SER A 202 -11.21 -0.80 -16.83
C SER A 202 -11.59 -2.20 -17.32
N THR A 203 -10.99 -3.24 -16.74
CA THR A 203 -11.24 -4.64 -17.14
C THR A 203 -12.59 -5.14 -16.64
N SER A 204 -12.96 -4.80 -15.41
CA SER A 204 -14.20 -5.29 -14.77
C SER A 204 -15.39 -4.33 -14.91
N LYS A 205 -15.21 -3.16 -15.53
CA LYS A 205 -16.28 -2.15 -15.77
C LYS A 205 -17.02 -1.67 -14.51
N LEU A 206 -16.40 -1.79 -13.33
CA LEU A 206 -16.91 -1.21 -12.08
C LEU A 206 -16.19 0.11 -11.74
N PRO A 207 -16.78 0.95 -10.86
CA PRO A 207 -16.17 2.20 -10.42
C PRO A 207 -14.74 2.02 -9.90
N PHE A 208 -13.87 2.98 -10.22
CA PHE A 208 -12.45 2.98 -9.85
C PHE A 208 -12.20 2.69 -8.36
N GLU A 209 -12.96 3.35 -7.49
CA GLU A 209 -12.83 3.26 -6.05
C GLU A 209 -12.99 1.84 -5.50
N TYR A 210 -13.78 1.00 -6.16
CA TYR A 210 -14.09 -0.35 -5.70
C TYR A 210 -12.90 -1.29 -5.77
N PHE A 211 -11.96 -1.03 -6.67
CA PHE A 211 -10.78 -1.88 -6.86
C PHE A 211 -9.55 -1.42 -6.11
N PHE A 212 -9.58 -0.26 -5.45
CA PHE A 212 -8.39 0.25 -4.76
C PHE A 212 -7.91 -0.70 -3.67
N GLY A 213 -8.84 -1.28 -2.89
CA GLY A 213 -8.50 -2.27 -1.86
C GLY A 213 -7.79 -3.50 -2.43
N MET A 214 -8.27 -4.04 -3.56
CA MET A 214 -7.62 -5.17 -4.24
C MET A 214 -6.28 -4.79 -4.83
N ALA A 215 -6.19 -3.62 -5.47
CA ALA A 215 -4.94 -3.13 -6.05
C ALA A 215 -3.84 -2.96 -4.99
N ASP A 216 -4.15 -2.29 -3.88
CA ASP A 216 -3.19 -2.10 -2.78
C ASP A 216 -2.82 -3.44 -2.13
N THR A 217 -3.76 -4.39 -2.03
CA THR A 217 -3.51 -5.76 -1.55
C THR A 217 -2.65 -6.59 -2.50
N LEU A 218 -2.57 -6.25 -3.78
CA LEU A 218 -1.63 -6.88 -4.72
C LEU A 218 -0.27 -6.20 -4.68
N VAL A 219 -0.25 -4.86 -4.79
CA VAL A 219 0.98 -4.08 -4.93
C VAL A 219 1.82 -4.12 -3.66
N VAL A 220 1.23 -3.87 -2.49
CA VAL A 220 1.97 -3.68 -1.23
C VAL A 220 2.64 -4.99 -0.78
N PRO A 221 1.97 -6.15 -0.83
CA PRO A 221 2.63 -7.41 -0.52
C PRO A 221 3.65 -7.82 -1.58
N ALA A 222 3.39 -7.56 -2.87
CA ALA A 222 4.33 -7.88 -3.94
C ALA A 222 5.64 -7.09 -3.82
N ILE A 223 5.56 -5.78 -3.52
CA ILE A 223 6.77 -4.96 -3.37
C ILE A 223 7.55 -5.35 -2.11
N ALA A 224 6.85 -5.67 -1.02
CA ALA A 224 7.47 -6.13 0.23
C ALA A 224 8.17 -7.48 0.02
N GLY A 225 7.51 -8.42 -0.66
CA GLY A 225 8.09 -9.71 -1.03
C GLY A 225 9.30 -9.57 -1.93
N TRP A 226 9.21 -8.75 -2.99
CA TRP A 226 10.33 -8.50 -3.88
C TRP A 226 11.50 -7.83 -3.16
N SER A 227 11.25 -6.82 -2.31
CA SER A 227 12.29 -6.19 -1.49
C SER A 227 12.96 -7.17 -0.55
N ALA A 228 12.20 -8.06 0.10
CA ALA A 228 12.75 -9.09 0.98
C ALA A 228 13.60 -10.10 0.22
N ILE A 229 13.13 -10.60 -0.93
CA ILE A 229 13.87 -11.54 -1.78
C ILE A 229 15.15 -10.91 -2.33
N ALA A 230 15.05 -9.71 -2.91
CA ALA A 230 16.20 -8.99 -3.45
C ALA A 230 17.27 -8.74 -2.38
N THR A 231 16.85 -8.47 -1.14
CA THR A 231 17.74 -8.27 0.01
C THR A 231 18.35 -9.59 0.52
N THR A 232 17.56 -10.66 0.54
CA THR A 232 17.99 -11.99 1.02
C THR A 232 19.08 -12.57 0.13
N PHE A 233 18.94 -12.42 -1.19
CA PHE A 233 19.87 -12.97 -2.17
C PHE A 233 20.88 -11.93 -2.71
N ASN A 234 20.97 -10.76 -2.08
CA ASN A 234 21.86 -9.67 -2.49
C ASN A 234 21.75 -9.29 -3.99
N LEU A 235 20.54 -9.37 -4.55
CA LEU A 235 20.29 -9.04 -5.96
C LEU A 235 20.30 -7.53 -6.22
N VAL A 236 20.04 -6.74 -5.18
CA VAL A 236 20.04 -5.27 -5.20
C VAL A 236 20.68 -4.77 -3.90
N PRO A 237 21.52 -3.71 -3.93
CA PRO A 237 22.11 -3.13 -2.73
C PRO A 237 21.06 -2.83 -1.66
N ARG A 238 21.34 -3.17 -0.40
CA ARG A 238 20.41 -2.90 0.71
C ARG A 238 20.14 -1.40 0.80
N ASP A 239 18.88 -1.04 1.00
CA ASP A 239 18.53 0.30 1.44
C ASP A 239 19.10 0.49 2.86
N THR A 240 20.23 1.17 2.99
CA THR A 240 20.80 1.43 4.32
C THR A 240 20.15 2.68 4.93
N VAL A 241 19.94 2.65 6.25
CA VAL A 241 19.47 3.81 7.03
C VAL A 241 20.57 4.89 7.13
N ASN A 242 21.82 4.52 6.85
CA ASN A 242 23.02 5.33 6.99
C ASN A 242 23.62 5.82 5.66
N ASP A 243 22.84 5.90 4.58
CA ASP A 243 23.30 6.62 3.40
C ASP A 243 23.36 8.13 3.75
N ASP A 244 24.51 8.54 4.31
CA ASP A 244 24.98 9.92 4.52
C ASP A 244 25.13 10.70 3.21
N LEU A 245 24.60 10.18 2.11
CA LEU A 245 24.36 10.92 0.90
C LEU A 245 23.46 12.12 1.23
N LEU A 246 24.08 13.28 1.35
CA LEU A 246 23.47 14.61 1.42
C LEU A 246 22.33 14.79 0.40
N SER A 247 22.31 14.02 -0.69
CA SER A 247 21.26 13.99 -1.72
C SER A 247 19.94 13.32 -1.30
N SER A 248 19.90 12.52 -0.23
CA SER A 248 18.67 11.90 0.30
C SER A 248 17.95 12.80 1.32
N ARG A 249 18.67 13.77 1.90
CA ARG A 249 18.10 14.71 2.87
C ARG A 249 17.33 15.81 2.15
N ILE A 250 16.01 15.66 2.13
CA ILE A 250 15.08 16.72 1.77
C ILE A 250 15.42 17.97 2.60
N GLY A 251 15.84 19.04 1.92
CA GLY A 251 16.24 20.29 2.56
C GLY A 251 15.09 20.94 3.35
N ARG A 252 15.41 21.82 4.31
CA ARG A 252 14.42 22.44 5.21
C ARG A 252 13.23 23.08 4.48
N GLY A 253 13.46 23.72 3.33
CA GLY A 253 12.40 24.31 2.52
C GLY A 253 11.43 23.27 1.94
N ALA A 254 11.96 22.17 1.42
CA ALA A 254 11.15 21.07 0.92
C ALA A 254 10.47 20.28 2.07
N ASP A 255 11.08 20.20 3.25
CA ASP A 255 10.44 19.65 4.45
C ASP A 255 9.21 20.48 4.86
N ALA A 256 9.36 21.80 4.90
CA ALA A 256 8.26 22.72 5.19
C ALA A 256 7.15 22.64 4.14
N PHE A 257 7.50 22.61 2.85
CA PHE A 257 6.55 22.47 1.75
C PHE A 257 5.75 21.16 1.85
N LEU A 258 6.42 20.01 2.00
CA LEU A 258 5.74 18.72 2.15
C LEU A 258 4.90 18.66 3.44
N GLY A 259 5.36 19.30 4.51
CA GLY A 259 4.58 19.47 5.74
C GLY A 259 3.29 20.26 5.50
N ALA A 260 3.36 21.37 4.76
CA ALA A 260 2.20 22.18 4.41
C ALA A 260 1.22 21.42 3.50
N VAL A 261 1.72 20.68 2.49
CA VAL A 261 0.89 19.81 1.65
C VAL A 261 0.19 18.74 2.49
N SER A 262 0.91 18.13 3.45
CA SER A 262 0.32 17.15 4.37
C SER A 262 -0.82 17.77 5.20
N LEU A 263 -0.62 18.97 5.78
CA LEU A 263 -1.68 19.67 6.50
C LEU A 263 -2.86 20.06 5.62
N ALA A 264 -2.64 20.42 4.36
CA ALA A 264 -3.71 20.68 3.41
C ALA A 264 -4.56 19.41 3.16
N VAL A 265 -3.91 18.24 3.07
CA VAL A 265 -4.61 16.94 2.99
C VAL A 265 -5.42 16.68 4.27
N ALA A 266 -4.86 16.99 5.45
CA ALA A 266 -5.58 16.86 6.72
C ALA A 266 -6.81 17.77 6.77
N ALA A 267 -6.66 19.05 6.40
CA ALA A 267 -7.75 20.02 6.33
C ALA A 267 -8.84 19.56 5.35
N PHE A 268 -8.45 19.02 4.19
CA PHE A 268 -9.38 18.46 3.22
C PHE A 268 -10.14 17.24 3.78
N ALA A 269 -9.47 16.33 4.49
CA ALA A 269 -10.10 15.20 5.16
C ALA A 269 -11.10 15.65 6.23
N CYS A 270 -10.73 16.62 7.06
CA CYS A 270 -11.62 17.22 8.06
C CYS A 270 -12.82 17.91 7.43
N TYR A 271 -12.63 18.66 6.34
CA TYR A 271 -13.71 19.26 5.58
C TYR A 271 -14.68 18.20 5.05
N LYS A 272 -14.17 17.11 4.46
CA LYS A 272 -15.00 16.01 3.96
C LYS A 272 -15.75 15.27 5.05
N LEU A 273 -15.18 15.17 6.25
CA LEU A 273 -15.87 14.64 7.43
C LEU A 273 -17.00 15.58 7.90
N ALA A 274 -16.72 16.87 8.00
CA ALA A 274 -17.67 17.88 8.48
C ALA A 274 -18.84 18.10 7.50
N SER A 275 -18.57 18.05 6.19
CA SER A 275 -19.56 18.27 5.14
C SER A 275 -20.41 17.02 4.83
N ALA A 276 -20.12 15.87 5.44
CA ALA A 276 -20.79 14.64 5.10
C ALA A 276 -22.14 14.55 5.83
N PRO A 277 -23.26 14.30 5.12
CA PRO A 277 -24.61 14.37 5.68
C PRO A 277 -24.74 13.49 6.92
N ARG A 278 -25.38 14.01 7.97
CA ARG A 278 -25.66 13.27 9.20
C ARG A 278 -26.75 12.24 8.92
N ARG A 279 -26.62 11.01 9.43
CA ARG A 279 -27.70 10.01 9.36
C ARG A 279 -28.93 10.60 10.05
N GLY A 280 -30.01 10.85 9.30
CA GLY A 280 -31.32 11.22 9.85
C GLY A 280 -31.82 12.64 9.60
N SER A 281 -31.28 13.38 8.61
CA SER A 281 -31.97 14.55 8.02
C SER A 281 -32.56 14.20 6.67
#